data_AF-A0A3L6MWQ8-F1
#
_entry.id   AF-A0A3L6MWQ8-F1
#
_cell.length_a   1.000
_cell.length_b   1.000
_cell.length_c   1.000
_cell.angle_alpha   90.00
_cell.angle_beta   90.00
_cell.angle_gamma   90.00
#
_symmetry.space_group_name_H-M   'P 1'
#
loop_
_entity.id
_entity.type
_entity.pdbx_description
1 polymer ?
#
loop_
_entity_poly.entity_id
_entity_poly.type
_entity_poly.pdbx_seq_one_letter_code
_entity_poly.pdbx_strand_id
1 'polypeptide(L)'
;MAGNSWLAISQINFASRMHHPALKAIAPWEGYTDLFRHYVTRGGRLYIPGLHRMILNGFAGPEGVKNVGAMLEKRPLYEDYWEAKRIPVENIDNIPILSDKPRPEKKWLRVHPFQESKFDVTTELAGYPKAVLLMLCPDHDNFDVVVQIRKIDNKGRQLSHLNYPCPVAIDQVPDVNTAKTWGPQGFLRASHHISLNAEGGLIVSDDSSHETDVFYSHRVRQPITPGTTVRIEIPIWPIGLCLLLVRA
;
A
#
# COMPACT_ATOMS: atom_id res chain seq x y z
N MET A 1 -1.75 -19.22 -13.46
CA MET A 1 -1.98 -19.25 -12.00
C MET A 1 -1.78 -17.85 -11.46
N ALA A 2 -2.86 -17.14 -11.14
CA ALA A 2 -2.80 -15.81 -10.54
C ALA A 2 -3.43 -15.91 -9.14
N GLY A 3 -2.67 -15.60 -8.09
CA GLY A 3 -3.18 -15.61 -6.71
C GLY A 3 -2.16 -15.99 -5.63
N ASN A 4 -0.99 -15.34 -5.59
CA ASN A 4 -0.04 -15.53 -4.49
C ASN A 4 -0.55 -14.97 -3.16
N SER A 5 -1.36 -13.91 -3.23
CA SER A 5 -1.88 -13.20 -2.05
C SER A 5 -2.62 -14.12 -1.09
N TRP A 6 -3.47 -15.03 -1.59
CA TRP A 6 -4.20 -15.98 -0.74
C TRP A 6 -3.26 -16.92 0.03
N LEU A 7 -2.21 -17.41 -0.62
CA LEU A 7 -1.21 -18.27 0.02
C LEU A 7 -0.41 -17.50 1.07
N ALA A 8 -0.03 -16.26 0.78
CA ALA A 8 0.66 -15.39 1.74
C ALA A 8 -0.22 -15.06 2.95
N ILE A 9 -1.48 -14.66 2.72
CA ILE A 9 -2.48 -14.40 3.76
C ILE A 9 -2.69 -15.65 4.63
N SER A 10 -2.80 -16.83 4.01
CA SER A 10 -2.99 -18.10 4.73
C SER A 10 -1.78 -18.43 5.61
N GLN A 11 -0.56 -18.28 5.09
CA GLN A 11 0.68 -18.50 5.84
C GLN A 11 0.79 -17.56 7.05
N ILE A 12 0.61 -16.26 6.86
CA ILE A 12 0.72 -15.28 7.95
C ILE A 12 -0.41 -15.49 8.96
N ASN A 13 -1.64 -15.75 8.51
CA ASN A 13 -2.78 -16.00 9.40
C ASN A 13 -2.61 -17.29 10.22
N PHE A 14 -2.03 -18.34 9.65
CA PHE A 14 -1.67 -19.55 10.39
C PHE A 14 -0.59 -19.22 11.44
N ALA A 15 0.54 -18.64 11.01
CA ALA A 15 1.68 -18.37 11.88
C ALA A 15 1.34 -17.41 13.04
N SER A 16 0.39 -16.50 12.84
CA SER A 16 -0.05 -15.53 13.87
C SER A 16 -1.09 -16.07 14.86
N ARG A 17 -1.70 -17.22 14.58
CA ARG A 17 -2.80 -17.77 15.40
C ARG A 17 -2.52 -19.17 15.92
N MET A 18 -1.61 -19.90 15.28
CA MET A 18 -1.30 -21.30 15.55
C MET A 18 0.22 -21.48 15.57
N HIS A 19 0.66 -22.41 16.41
CA HIS A 19 2.05 -22.84 16.48
C HIS A 19 2.15 -24.32 16.10
N HIS A 20 3.15 -24.69 15.30
CA HIS A 20 3.41 -26.08 14.92
C HIS A 20 4.92 -26.36 14.93
N PRO A 21 5.40 -27.42 15.61
CA PRO A 21 6.84 -27.67 15.78
C PRO A 21 7.61 -27.90 14.46
N ALA A 22 6.90 -28.34 13.40
CA ALA A 22 7.48 -28.52 12.07
C ALA A 22 7.51 -27.24 11.21
N LEU A 23 6.84 -26.15 11.60
CA LEU A 23 6.89 -24.90 10.85
C LEU A 23 8.21 -24.19 11.15
N LYS A 24 9.12 -24.15 10.16
CA LYS A 24 10.46 -23.56 10.33
C LYS A 24 10.66 -22.21 9.64
N ALA A 25 9.80 -21.86 8.70
CA ALA A 25 9.83 -20.57 7.99
C ALA A 25 8.50 -20.36 7.23
N ILE A 26 8.21 -19.11 6.90
CA ILE A 26 7.16 -18.74 5.93
C ILE A 26 7.74 -17.85 4.83
N ALA A 27 7.12 -17.90 3.66
CA ALA A 27 7.45 -17.06 2.52
C ALA A 27 6.17 -16.36 2.01
N PRO A 28 5.69 -15.32 2.73
CA PRO A 28 4.44 -14.66 2.38
C PRO A 28 4.67 -13.50 1.41
N TRP A 29 4.62 -13.79 0.11
CA TRP A 29 4.77 -12.79 -0.95
C TRP A 29 3.40 -12.24 -1.38
N GLU A 30 3.28 -10.91 -1.49
CA GLU A 30 2.11 -10.21 -2.06
C GLU A 30 0.77 -10.35 -1.26
N GLY A 31 0.84 -10.58 0.06
CA GLY A 31 -0.33 -10.64 0.95
C GLY A 31 -0.73 -9.30 1.58
N TYR A 32 -1.78 -9.34 2.41
CA TYR A 32 -2.16 -8.23 3.31
C TYR A 32 -2.51 -8.75 4.70
N THR A 33 -2.31 -7.92 5.72
CA THR A 33 -2.58 -8.24 7.14
C THR A 33 -3.77 -7.49 7.70
N ASP A 34 -4.11 -6.33 7.14
CA ASP A 34 -5.29 -5.54 7.48
C ASP A 34 -6.20 -5.43 6.25
N LEU A 35 -7.30 -6.18 6.27
CA LEU A 35 -8.26 -6.24 5.16
C LEU A 35 -8.83 -4.85 4.82
N PHE A 36 -9.12 -4.04 5.84
CA PHE A 36 -9.71 -2.72 5.66
C PHE A 36 -8.66 -1.77 5.08
N ARG A 37 -7.57 -1.54 5.81
CA ARG A 37 -6.60 -0.48 5.50
C ARG A 37 -5.73 -0.80 4.28
N HIS A 38 -5.43 -2.07 4.01
CA HIS A 38 -4.53 -2.42 2.91
C HIS A 38 -5.26 -2.73 1.61
N TYR A 39 -6.50 -3.20 1.70
CA TYR A 39 -7.22 -3.72 0.54
C TYR A 39 -8.50 -2.93 0.23
N VAL A 40 -9.54 -3.04 1.05
CA VAL A 40 -10.87 -2.55 0.62
C VAL A 40 -11.10 -1.05 0.78
N THR A 41 -10.37 -0.40 1.67
CA THR A 41 -10.50 1.05 1.97
C THR A 41 -9.12 1.67 2.13
N ARG A 42 -8.20 1.32 1.22
CA ARG A 42 -6.84 1.87 1.23
C ARG A 42 -6.85 3.39 1.14
N GLY A 43 -6.30 4.04 2.18
CA GLY A 43 -6.33 5.48 2.35
C GLY A 43 -7.70 6.04 2.73
N GLY A 44 -8.66 5.23 3.18
CA GLY A 44 -10.03 5.63 3.48
C GLY A 44 -10.90 5.89 2.24
N ARG A 45 -10.39 5.60 1.04
CA ARG A 45 -11.16 5.75 -0.21
C ARG A 45 -12.27 4.72 -0.30
N LEU A 46 -13.29 5.04 -1.10
CA LEU A 46 -14.36 4.09 -1.38
C LEU A 46 -13.83 2.87 -2.14
N TYR A 47 -14.38 1.74 -1.72
CA TYR A 47 -14.24 0.43 -2.32
C TYR A 47 -14.48 0.43 -3.83
N ILE A 48 -13.71 -0.39 -4.57
CA ILE A 48 -13.86 -0.61 -6.02
C ILE A 48 -14.74 -1.85 -6.25
N PRO A 49 -16.03 -1.71 -6.62
CA PRO A 49 -16.96 -2.84 -6.64
C PRO A 49 -16.64 -3.90 -7.70
N GLY A 50 -16.08 -3.48 -8.85
CA GLY A 50 -15.78 -4.38 -9.96
C GLY A 50 -14.77 -5.47 -9.60
N LEU A 51 -13.63 -5.08 -9.04
CA LEU A 51 -12.55 -6.00 -8.69
C LEU A 51 -12.98 -7.04 -7.65
N HIS A 52 -13.69 -6.60 -6.61
CA HIS A 52 -14.10 -7.50 -5.55
C HIS A 52 -15.27 -8.40 -5.97
N ARG A 53 -16.19 -7.94 -6.84
CA ARG A 53 -17.18 -8.83 -7.46
C ARG A 53 -16.52 -9.93 -8.29
N MET A 54 -15.49 -9.59 -9.06
CA MET A 54 -14.69 -10.58 -9.79
C MET A 54 -14.05 -11.61 -8.85
N ILE A 55 -13.47 -11.17 -7.73
CA ILE A 55 -12.82 -12.06 -6.75
C ILE A 55 -13.85 -12.93 -6.02
N LEU A 56 -14.97 -12.36 -5.57
CA LEU A 56 -16.05 -13.08 -4.91
C LEU A 56 -16.59 -14.23 -5.77
N ASN A 57 -16.72 -14.00 -7.09
CA ASN A 57 -17.17 -15.03 -8.03
C ASN A 57 -16.17 -16.19 -8.18
N GLY A 58 -14.92 -16.01 -7.77
CA GLY A 58 -13.89 -17.05 -7.81
C GLY A 58 -13.76 -17.86 -6.52
N PHE A 59 -14.47 -17.49 -5.45
CA PHE A 59 -14.41 -18.20 -4.19
C PHE A 59 -15.43 -19.35 -4.11
N ALA A 60 -15.03 -20.45 -3.49
CA ALA A 60 -15.89 -21.59 -3.20
C ALA A 60 -15.60 -22.10 -1.78
N GLY A 61 -16.63 -22.51 -1.06
CA GLY A 61 -16.53 -23.05 0.30
C GLY A 61 -17.88 -23.51 0.84
N PRO A 62 -17.90 -24.42 1.83
CA PRO A 62 -19.13 -25.04 2.32
C PRO A 62 -20.10 -24.06 2.99
N GLU A 63 -19.58 -22.97 3.57
CA GLU A 63 -20.35 -21.98 4.34
C GLU A 63 -20.48 -20.63 3.62
N GLY A 64 -20.27 -20.62 2.30
CA GLY A 64 -20.24 -19.40 1.50
C GLY A 64 -19.07 -18.48 1.85
N VAL A 65 -19.19 -17.21 1.46
CA VAL A 65 -18.11 -16.21 1.57
C VAL A 65 -18.65 -14.91 2.15
N LYS A 66 -17.83 -14.23 2.96
CA LYS A 66 -18.22 -12.92 3.49
C LYS A 66 -18.22 -11.89 2.35
N ASN A 67 -19.36 -11.25 2.15
CA ASN A 67 -19.47 -10.13 1.21
C ASN A 67 -18.89 -8.86 1.84
N VAL A 68 -17.60 -8.62 1.63
CA VAL A 68 -16.89 -7.46 2.22
C VAL A 68 -17.45 -6.13 1.71
N GLY A 69 -17.90 -6.06 0.46
CA GLY A 69 -18.53 -4.86 -0.12
C GLY A 69 -19.79 -4.45 0.64
N ALA A 70 -20.72 -5.40 0.88
CA ALA A 70 -21.92 -5.16 1.67
C ALA A 70 -21.60 -4.80 3.13
N MET A 71 -20.49 -5.33 3.68
CA MET A 71 -20.06 -4.96 5.02
C MET A 71 -19.50 -3.54 5.08
N LEU A 72 -18.83 -3.04 4.04
CA LEU A 72 -18.34 -1.65 3.98
C LEU A 72 -19.46 -0.63 3.90
N GLU A 73 -20.55 -0.95 3.19
CA GLU A 73 -21.73 -0.09 3.16
C GLU A 73 -22.34 0.08 4.57
N LYS A 74 -22.38 -1.02 5.35
CA LYS A 74 -22.86 -1.01 6.74
C LYS A 74 -21.85 -0.43 7.72
N ARG A 75 -20.56 -0.61 7.44
CA ARG A 75 -19.43 -0.36 8.36
C ARG A 75 -18.33 0.42 7.63
N PRO A 76 -18.55 1.71 7.30
CA PRO A 76 -17.67 2.48 6.42
C PRO A 76 -16.40 3.02 7.10
N LEU A 77 -16.32 2.93 8.43
CA LEU A 77 -15.16 3.32 9.23
C LEU A 77 -14.50 2.09 9.83
N TYR A 78 -13.22 2.21 10.17
CA TYR A 78 -12.53 1.16 10.90
C TYR A 78 -13.11 1.06 12.31
N GLU A 79 -13.55 -0.14 12.68
CA GLU A 79 -14.18 -0.41 13.97
C GLU A 79 -13.87 -1.86 14.38
N ASP A 80 -14.41 -2.31 15.51
CA ASP A 80 -14.07 -3.61 16.10
C ASP A 80 -14.41 -4.79 15.17
N TYR A 81 -15.41 -4.63 14.30
CA TYR A 81 -15.69 -5.59 13.24
C TYR A 81 -14.49 -5.82 12.33
N TRP A 82 -13.80 -4.74 11.91
CA TRP A 82 -12.64 -4.77 11.03
C TRP A 82 -11.37 -5.15 11.78
N GLU A 83 -11.21 -4.69 13.03
CA GLU A 83 -10.12 -5.13 13.91
C GLU A 83 -10.15 -6.65 14.09
N ALA A 84 -11.32 -7.24 14.30
CA ALA A 84 -11.51 -8.69 14.39
C ALA A 84 -11.24 -9.45 13.06
N LYS A 85 -10.84 -8.76 11.99
CA LYS A 85 -10.41 -9.34 10.71
C LYS A 85 -8.93 -9.09 10.43
N ARG A 86 -8.26 -8.26 11.23
CA ARG A 86 -6.82 -8.05 11.17
C ARG A 86 -6.11 -9.35 11.55
N ILE A 87 -5.01 -9.62 10.87
CA ILE A 87 -4.09 -10.70 11.20
C ILE A 87 -3.16 -10.18 12.31
N PRO A 88 -3.13 -10.82 13.50
CA PRO A 88 -2.33 -10.35 14.62
C PRO A 88 -0.86 -10.76 14.44
N VAL A 89 -0.17 -10.11 13.50
CA VAL A 89 1.22 -10.42 13.14
C VAL A 89 2.19 -10.28 14.31
N GLU A 90 1.84 -9.47 15.30
CA GLU A 90 2.55 -9.33 16.58
C GLU A 90 2.67 -10.65 17.36
N ASN A 91 1.84 -11.65 17.06
CA ASN A 91 1.90 -12.98 17.68
C ASN A 91 2.85 -13.94 16.96
N ILE A 92 3.42 -13.54 15.82
CA ILE A 92 4.38 -14.38 15.08
C ILE A 92 5.73 -14.28 15.79
N ASP A 93 6.07 -15.32 16.54
CA ASP A 93 7.32 -15.42 17.26
C ASP A 93 8.20 -16.53 16.69
N ASN A 94 9.52 -16.33 16.67
CA ASN A 94 10.53 -17.33 16.33
C ASN A 94 10.37 -18.07 14.98
N ILE A 95 9.62 -17.51 14.03
CA ILE A 95 9.47 -18.04 12.66
C ILE A 95 10.16 -17.08 11.68
N PRO A 96 11.28 -17.49 11.06
CA PRO A 96 11.90 -16.75 9.98
C PRO A 96 10.91 -16.41 8.86
N ILE A 97 10.84 -15.12 8.53
CA ILE A 97 10.11 -14.63 7.36
C ILE A 97 11.15 -14.37 6.28
N LEU A 98 11.09 -15.14 5.20
CA LEU A 98 11.98 -14.95 4.06
C LEU A 98 11.60 -13.64 3.35
N SER A 99 12.43 -12.62 3.54
CA SER A 99 12.37 -11.33 2.86
C SER A 99 13.69 -11.09 2.12
N ASP A 100 13.65 -10.40 0.99
CA ASP A 100 14.87 -9.98 0.29
C ASP A 100 15.74 -9.09 1.20
N LYS A 101 17.05 -9.35 1.21
CA LYS A 101 17.99 -8.70 2.14
C LYS A 101 17.91 -7.16 2.04
N PRO A 102 17.81 -6.41 3.15
CA PRO A 102 17.91 -4.95 3.12
C PRO A 102 19.35 -4.51 2.79
N ARG A 103 19.49 -3.47 1.97
CA ARG A 103 20.76 -2.73 1.76
C ARG A 103 20.61 -1.29 2.26
N PRO A 104 21.68 -0.67 2.80
CA PRO A 104 21.55 0.57 3.55
C PRO A 104 21.75 1.87 2.72
N GLU A 105 21.50 2.96 3.45
CA GLU A 105 21.62 4.41 3.18
C GLU A 105 20.47 5.11 2.43
N LYS A 106 19.69 5.88 3.21
CA LYS A 106 18.50 6.65 2.79
C LYS A 106 18.90 8.06 2.35
N LYS A 107 18.39 8.50 1.19
CA LYS A 107 18.35 9.92 0.78
C LYS A 107 16.90 10.39 0.64
N TRP A 108 16.65 11.63 1.04
CA TRP A 108 15.31 12.22 1.16
C TRP A 108 14.88 12.99 -0.10
N LEU A 109 13.59 12.98 -0.42
CA LEU A 109 12.98 13.77 -1.49
C LEU A 109 11.73 14.49 -0.97
N ARG A 110 11.67 15.83 -1.10
CA ARG A 110 10.47 16.65 -0.85
C ARG A 110 9.80 16.97 -2.20
N VAL A 111 8.48 16.81 -2.32
CA VAL A 111 7.74 16.97 -3.59
C VAL A 111 6.39 17.69 -3.38
N HIS A 112 6.11 18.69 -4.21
CA HIS A 112 4.80 19.35 -4.44
C HIS A 112 4.42 19.26 -5.96
N PRO A 113 3.22 19.64 -6.45
CA PRO A 113 2.56 18.95 -7.58
C PRO A 113 3.32 19.05 -8.91
N PHE A 114 3.40 17.90 -9.61
CA PHE A 114 4.15 17.63 -10.84
C PHE A 114 5.58 18.20 -10.86
N GLN A 115 6.40 17.77 -9.90
CA GLN A 115 7.81 18.11 -9.86
C GLN A 115 8.66 16.97 -10.44
N GLU A 116 9.32 17.23 -11.55
CA GLU A 116 10.41 16.39 -12.04
C GLU A 116 11.67 16.69 -11.24
N SER A 117 12.30 15.65 -10.70
CA SER A 117 13.64 15.75 -10.09
C SER A 117 14.64 15.04 -11.00
N LYS A 118 15.68 15.75 -11.41
CA LYS A 118 16.81 15.18 -12.14
C LYS A 118 17.89 14.76 -11.16
N PHE A 119 18.59 13.68 -11.48
CA PHE A 119 19.63 13.10 -10.65
C PHE A 119 20.93 13.12 -11.44
N ASP A 120 21.91 13.87 -10.95
CA ASP A 120 23.22 14.04 -11.61
C ASP A 120 24.23 12.96 -11.21
N VAL A 121 23.82 12.02 -10.34
CA VAL A 121 24.57 10.85 -9.92
C VAL A 121 23.66 9.64 -9.86
N THR A 122 24.22 8.45 -10.06
CA THR A 122 23.49 7.20 -9.83
C THR A 122 22.95 7.20 -8.40
N THR A 123 21.63 7.04 -8.28
CA THR A 123 20.93 7.17 -6.99
C THR A 123 20.03 5.97 -6.79
N GLU A 124 20.13 5.34 -5.62
CA GLU A 124 19.25 4.27 -5.19
C GLU A 124 18.25 4.83 -4.17
N LEU A 125 16.96 4.57 -4.39
CA LEU A 125 15.88 4.91 -3.47
C LEU A 125 15.29 3.62 -2.93
N ALA A 126 15.38 3.41 -1.62
CA ALA A 126 14.86 2.24 -0.93
C ALA A 126 14.07 2.65 0.32
N GLY A 127 12.93 2.01 0.56
CA GLY A 127 12.14 2.19 1.79
C GLY A 127 10.74 2.74 1.53
N TYR A 128 10.17 3.43 2.52
CA TYR A 128 8.78 3.87 2.55
C TYR A 128 8.66 5.38 2.28
N PRO A 129 8.38 5.80 1.05
CA PRO A 129 8.18 7.22 0.77
C PRO A 129 6.83 7.72 1.33
N LYS A 130 6.78 9.01 1.64
CA LYS A 130 5.53 9.72 1.92
C LYS A 130 5.46 11.02 1.13
N ALA A 131 4.24 11.42 0.76
CA ALA A 131 3.97 12.75 0.21
C ALA A 131 3.31 13.62 1.27
N VAL A 132 3.87 14.79 1.53
CA VAL A 132 3.26 15.80 2.42
C VAL A 132 2.71 16.91 1.54
N LEU A 133 1.39 17.05 1.50
CA LEU A 133 0.72 18.02 0.63
C LEU A 133 -0.14 18.97 1.47
N LEU A 134 -0.16 20.24 1.06
CA LEU A 134 -1.15 21.22 1.49
C LEU A 134 -2.14 21.35 0.34
N MET A 135 -3.40 20.98 0.57
CA MET A 135 -4.42 20.94 -0.46
C MET A 135 -5.72 21.56 0.03
N LEU A 136 -6.49 22.14 -0.89
CA LEU A 136 -7.85 22.60 -0.65
C LEU A 136 -8.75 22.15 -1.79
N CYS A 137 -10.06 22.07 -1.53
CA CYS A 137 -11.07 21.89 -2.56
C CYS A 137 -12.11 23.02 -2.39
N PRO A 138 -12.34 23.88 -3.40
CA PRO A 138 -13.27 24.99 -3.28
C PRO A 138 -14.73 24.57 -3.33
N ASP A 139 -15.02 23.44 -4.00
CA ASP A 139 -16.40 23.06 -4.36
C ASP A 139 -16.96 21.93 -3.49
N HIS A 140 -16.10 21.16 -2.82
CA HIS A 140 -16.50 19.97 -2.05
C HIS A 140 -15.85 19.94 -0.67
N ASP A 141 -16.55 19.30 0.26
CA ASP A 141 -16.11 19.10 1.63
C ASP A 141 -15.16 17.89 1.81
N ASN A 142 -14.84 17.19 0.71
CA ASN A 142 -14.03 16.00 0.72
C ASN A 142 -13.47 15.72 -0.68
N PHE A 143 -12.32 15.07 -0.75
CA PHE A 143 -11.66 14.71 -2.00
C PHE A 143 -10.71 13.53 -1.80
N ASP A 144 -10.48 12.77 -2.87
CA ASP A 144 -9.53 11.66 -2.88
C ASP A 144 -8.22 12.11 -3.55
N VAL A 145 -7.10 11.89 -2.87
CA VAL A 145 -5.76 12.21 -3.39
C VAL A 145 -5.02 10.92 -3.70
N VAL A 146 -4.48 10.87 -4.92
CA VAL A 146 -3.66 9.78 -5.42
C VAL A 146 -2.30 10.34 -5.75
N VAL A 147 -1.25 9.74 -5.20
CA VAL A 147 0.14 10.07 -5.53
C VAL A 147 0.78 8.86 -6.16
N GLN A 148 1.53 9.06 -7.24
CA GLN A 148 2.33 8.02 -7.87
C GLN A 148 3.73 8.53 -8.15
N ILE A 149 4.74 7.74 -7.79
CA ILE A 149 6.12 8.01 -8.18
C ILE A 149 6.35 7.35 -9.54
N ARG A 150 6.75 8.13 -10.55
CA ARG A 150 7.07 7.66 -11.89
C ARG A 150 8.56 7.84 -12.16
N LYS A 151 9.18 6.85 -12.80
CA LYS A 151 10.52 7.01 -13.38
C LYS A 151 10.37 7.47 -14.82
N ILE A 152 11.14 8.49 -15.19
CA ILE A 152 11.21 9.04 -16.54
C ILE A 152 12.65 8.83 -17.03
N ASP A 153 12.81 8.43 -18.30
CA ASP A 153 14.14 8.33 -18.91
C ASP A 153 14.68 9.70 -19.37
N ASN A 154 15.92 9.70 -19.86
CA ASN A 154 16.58 10.92 -20.36
C ASN A 154 15.91 11.53 -21.61
N LYS A 155 14.94 10.85 -22.23
CA LYS A 155 14.16 11.32 -23.38
C LYS A 155 12.76 11.79 -22.96
N GLY A 156 12.47 11.87 -21.67
CA GLY A 156 11.15 12.26 -21.16
C GLY A 156 10.11 11.15 -21.23
N ARG A 157 10.49 9.90 -21.56
CA ARG A 157 9.53 8.79 -21.63
C ARG A 157 9.30 8.21 -20.24
N GLN A 158 8.04 8.08 -19.84
CA GLN A 158 7.68 7.38 -18.61
C GLN A 158 7.99 5.89 -18.74
N LEU A 159 8.73 5.37 -17.77
CA LEU A 159 9.10 3.96 -17.74
C LEU A 159 8.05 3.12 -17.02
N SER A 160 8.00 1.84 -17.40
CA SER A 160 7.29 0.78 -16.70
C SER A 160 8.28 -0.37 -16.43
N HIS A 161 7.95 -1.22 -15.46
CA HIS A 161 8.77 -2.34 -15.05
C HIS A 161 7.92 -3.61 -15.02
N LEU A 162 8.49 -4.76 -15.42
CA LEU A 162 7.82 -6.06 -15.35
C LEU A 162 7.90 -6.61 -13.93
N ASN A 163 6.78 -7.02 -13.35
CA ASN A 163 6.77 -7.57 -11.99
C ASN A 163 7.47 -8.94 -11.89
N TYR A 164 7.59 -9.65 -13.01
CA TYR A 164 8.29 -10.92 -13.13
C TYR A 164 8.97 -11.03 -14.51
N PRO A 165 10.00 -11.87 -14.66
CA PRO A 165 10.62 -12.10 -15.96
C PRO A 165 9.60 -12.59 -17.00
N CYS A 166 9.53 -11.92 -18.15
CA CYS A 166 8.70 -12.35 -19.29
C CYS A 166 9.60 -12.74 -20.48
N PRO A 167 9.21 -13.76 -21.27
CA PRO A 167 9.98 -14.21 -22.43
C PRO A 167 9.85 -13.30 -23.65
N VAL A 168 9.20 -12.15 -23.52
CA VAL A 168 8.94 -11.18 -24.58
C VAL A 168 9.33 -9.77 -24.11
N ALA A 169 9.52 -8.87 -25.07
CA ALA A 169 9.81 -7.47 -24.77
C ALA A 169 8.64 -6.82 -24.02
N ILE A 170 8.96 -5.83 -23.17
CA ILE A 170 7.99 -5.19 -22.26
C ILE A 170 6.81 -4.53 -23.00
N ASP A 171 7.01 -4.07 -24.22
CA ASP A 171 5.99 -3.49 -25.09
C ASP A 171 4.97 -4.52 -25.60
N GLN A 172 5.35 -5.80 -25.67
CA GLN A 172 4.48 -6.91 -26.05
C GLN A 172 3.69 -7.49 -24.88
N VAL A 173 4.10 -7.21 -23.63
CA VAL A 173 3.37 -7.64 -22.44
C VAL A 173 2.12 -6.76 -22.28
N PRO A 174 0.93 -7.31 -21.99
CA PRO A 174 -0.26 -6.49 -21.74
C PRO A 174 -0.09 -5.55 -20.55
N ASP A 175 -0.71 -4.36 -20.62
CA ASP A 175 -0.74 -3.39 -19.52
C ASP A 175 -1.75 -3.81 -18.44
N VAL A 176 -1.42 -4.89 -17.73
CA VAL A 176 -2.15 -5.34 -16.55
C VAL A 176 -1.27 -5.18 -15.31
N ASN A 177 -1.87 -4.77 -14.20
CA ASN A 177 -1.18 -4.49 -12.94
C ASN A 177 -0.42 -5.70 -12.38
N THR A 178 -0.82 -6.92 -12.75
CA THR A 178 -0.12 -8.16 -12.39
C THR A 178 1.21 -8.31 -13.13
N ALA A 179 1.29 -7.85 -14.39
CA ALA A 179 2.48 -8.01 -15.22
C ALA A 179 3.41 -6.78 -15.20
N LYS A 180 2.84 -5.57 -15.13
CA LYS A 180 3.60 -4.32 -15.15
C LYS A 180 3.29 -3.43 -13.96
N THR A 181 4.33 -2.77 -13.44
CA THR A 181 4.22 -1.66 -12.50
C THR A 181 4.73 -0.37 -13.13
N TRP A 182 4.04 0.73 -12.84
CA TRP A 182 4.44 2.07 -13.24
C TRP A 182 5.15 2.83 -12.12
N GLY A 183 5.30 2.19 -10.97
CA GLY A 183 5.85 2.77 -9.75
C GLY A 183 4.83 2.80 -8.62
N PRO A 184 5.31 3.00 -7.37
CA PRO A 184 4.50 2.87 -6.19
C PRO A 184 3.47 4.00 -6.10
N GLN A 185 2.34 3.68 -5.48
CA GLN A 185 1.22 4.59 -5.31
C GLN A 185 0.90 4.77 -3.82
N GLY A 186 0.40 5.95 -3.49
CA GLY A 186 -0.19 6.29 -2.20
C GLY A 186 -1.58 6.87 -2.39
N PHE A 187 -2.45 6.64 -1.42
CA PHE A 187 -3.85 7.05 -1.49
C PHE A 187 -4.28 7.63 -0.15
N LEU A 188 -5.03 8.73 -0.18
CA LEU A 188 -5.71 9.24 0.99
C LEU A 188 -6.99 9.97 0.60
N ARG A 189 -8.09 9.65 1.27
CA ARG A 189 -9.31 10.43 1.31
C ARG A 189 -9.15 11.53 2.34
N ALA A 190 -9.27 12.79 1.92
CA ALA A 190 -8.92 13.95 2.73
C ALA A 190 -9.73 14.04 4.04
N SER A 191 -11.01 13.63 4.05
CA SER A 191 -11.79 13.60 5.30
C SER A 191 -11.22 12.67 6.39
N HIS A 192 -10.34 11.73 6.06
CA HIS A 192 -9.65 10.90 7.06
C HIS A 192 -8.41 11.56 7.67
N HIS A 193 -8.08 12.82 7.33
CA HIS A 193 -6.88 13.52 7.82
C HIS A 193 -6.74 13.51 9.35
N ILE A 194 -7.85 13.60 10.10
CA ILE A 194 -7.86 13.55 11.57
C ILE A 194 -7.56 12.17 12.16
N SER A 195 -7.52 11.12 11.34
CA SER A 195 -7.23 9.75 11.81
C SER A 195 -5.74 9.40 11.76
N LEU A 196 -4.89 10.35 11.36
CA LEU A 196 -3.43 10.21 11.43
C LEU A 196 -3.00 10.02 12.88
N ASN A 197 -2.33 8.91 13.19
CA ASN A 197 -1.81 8.58 14.52
C ASN A 197 -2.88 8.57 15.65
N ALA A 198 -4.17 8.49 15.32
CA ALA A 198 -5.26 8.41 16.29
C ALA A 198 -5.36 6.99 16.90
N GLU A 199 -5.89 6.87 18.11
CA GLU A 199 -6.00 5.62 18.88
C GLU A 199 -6.48 4.43 18.02
N GLY A 200 -5.69 3.35 18.05
CA GLY A 200 -5.73 2.26 17.08
C GLY A 200 -4.35 1.65 16.74
N GLY A 201 -3.29 2.15 17.37
CA GLY A 201 -1.95 1.55 17.42
C GLY A 201 -0.89 2.44 16.78
N LEU A 202 0.11 2.86 17.56
CA LEU A 202 1.45 2.99 16.99
C LEU A 202 1.82 1.61 16.46
N ILE A 203 2.27 1.52 15.20
CA ILE A 203 3.25 0.48 14.90
C ILE A 203 4.51 0.97 15.63
N VAL A 204 4.75 0.40 16.81
CA VAL A 204 6.07 0.50 17.44
C VAL A 204 6.97 -0.40 16.61
N SER A 205 7.50 0.14 15.51
CA SER A 205 8.70 -0.41 14.90
C SER A 205 9.85 0.00 15.81
N ASP A 206 10.60 -0.95 16.35
CA ASP A 206 11.90 -0.70 17.00
C ASP A 206 12.98 -0.27 15.97
N ASP A 207 12.57 -0.02 14.72
CA ASP A 207 13.43 0.54 13.71
C ASP A 207 13.43 2.07 13.81
N SER A 208 14.57 2.68 13.51
CA SER A 208 14.76 4.12 13.57
C SER A 208 14.02 4.88 12.45
N SER A 209 12.90 4.35 11.91
CA SER A 209 12.16 4.91 10.76
C SER A 209 10.78 5.50 11.07
N HIS A 210 10.56 5.89 12.32
CA HIS A 210 9.35 6.61 12.78
C HIS A 210 8.95 7.82 11.92
N GLU A 211 9.87 8.44 11.17
CA GLU A 211 9.54 9.57 10.28
C GLU A 211 8.74 9.18 9.02
N THR A 212 8.82 7.92 8.58
CA THR A 212 8.15 7.41 7.36
C THR A 212 6.92 6.54 7.64
N ASP A 213 6.73 6.12 8.88
CA ASP A 213 5.57 5.32 9.32
C ASP A 213 4.33 6.20 9.49
N VAL A 214 3.68 6.53 8.37
CA VAL A 214 2.41 7.25 8.36
C VAL A 214 1.26 6.25 8.52
N PHE A 215 0.58 6.30 9.67
CA PHE A 215 -0.55 5.43 9.97
C PHE A 215 -1.86 6.20 10.12
N TYR A 216 -2.88 5.79 9.36
CA TYR A 216 -4.25 6.29 9.50
C TYR A 216 -5.12 5.22 10.14
N SER A 217 -5.68 5.51 11.30
CA SER A 217 -6.56 4.57 11.99
C SER A 217 -7.84 4.30 11.21
N HIS A 218 -8.30 5.29 10.44
CA HIS A 218 -9.57 5.33 9.72
C HIS A 218 -10.81 5.08 10.59
N ARG A 219 -10.68 5.18 11.92
CA ARG A 219 -11.80 5.07 12.87
C ARG A 219 -12.68 6.32 12.91
N VAL A 220 -12.11 7.45 12.48
CA VAL A 220 -12.77 8.75 12.43
C VAL A 220 -12.57 9.41 11.07
N ARG A 221 -13.50 10.28 10.70
CA ARG A 221 -13.39 11.17 9.55
C ARG A 221 -14.10 12.49 9.85
N GLN A 222 -13.62 13.58 9.27
CA GLN A 222 -14.20 14.90 9.40
C GLN A 222 -14.28 15.57 8.01
N PRO A 223 -15.46 16.07 7.60
CA PRO A 223 -15.57 16.92 6.42
C PRO A 223 -14.65 18.14 6.53
N ILE A 224 -14.10 18.58 5.41
CA ILE A 224 -13.23 19.75 5.31
C ILE A 224 -14.11 20.90 4.82
N THR A 225 -14.07 22.05 5.48
CA THR A 225 -14.80 23.22 4.98
C THR A 225 -14.27 23.60 3.59
N PRO A 226 -15.14 23.71 2.56
CA PRO A 226 -14.70 24.09 1.22
C PRO A 226 -13.89 25.39 1.22
N GLY A 227 -12.82 25.42 0.41
CA GLY A 227 -11.85 26.53 0.37
C GLY A 227 -10.80 26.53 1.50
N THR A 228 -10.90 25.62 2.48
CA THR A 228 -9.90 25.52 3.55
C THR A 228 -8.73 24.62 3.13
N THR A 229 -7.51 25.06 3.44
CA THR A 229 -6.31 24.24 3.23
C THR A 229 -6.17 23.21 4.34
N VAL A 230 -6.04 21.94 3.97
CA VAL A 230 -5.72 20.82 4.85
C VAL A 230 -4.33 20.27 4.53
N ARG A 231 -3.58 19.92 5.56
CA ARG A 231 -2.32 19.18 5.43
C ARG A 231 -2.61 17.68 5.42
N ILE A 232 -2.11 16.98 4.42
CA ILE A 232 -2.24 15.53 4.27
C ILE A 232 -0.88 14.87 4.13
N GLU A 233 -0.68 13.76 4.84
CA GLU A 233 0.50 12.91 4.71
C GLU A 233 0.06 11.61 4.05
N ILE A 234 0.59 11.29 2.88
CA ILE A 234 0.13 10.13 2.11
C ILE A 234 1.24 9.08 2.15
N PRO A 235 1.05 7.93 2.83
CA PRO A 235 1.97 6.82 2.73
C PRO A 235 1.95 6.28 1.30
N ILE A 236 3.13 6.19 0.69
CA ILE A 236 3.32 5.59 -0.62
C ILE A 236 3.91 4.19 -0.41
N TRP A 237 3.51 3.24 -1.24
CA TRP A 237 4.05 1.89 -1.15
C TRP A 237 5.58 1.87 -1.19
N PRO A 238 6.21 0.90 -0.49
CA PRO A 238 7.65 0.81 -0.45
C PRO A 238 8.23 0.71 -1.86
N ILE A 239 9.38 1.35 -2.04
CA ILE A 239 10.07 1.43 -3.31
C ILE A 239 11.47 0.83 -3.18
N GLY A 240 11.90 0.16 -4.24
CA GLY A 240 13.31 -0.09 -4.54
C GLY A 240 13.55 0.39 -5.97
N LEU A 241 14.19 1.54 -6.14
CA LEU A 241 14.40 2.17 -7.45
C LEU A 241 15.85 2.57 -7.65
N CYS A 242 16.46 2.10 -8.73
CA CYS A 242 17.76 2.56 -9.18
C CYS A 242 17.60 3.59 -10.31
N LEU A 243 18.15 4.79 -10.11
CA LEU A 243 18.21 5.88 -11.06
C LEU A 243 19.64 5.94 -11.60
N LEU A 244 19.87 5.30 -12.74
CA LEU A 244 21.20 5.21 -13.35
C LEU A 244 21.52 6.50 -14.12
N LEU A 245 22.76 6.97 -13.97
CA LEU A 245 23.29 8.00 -14.86
C LEU A 245 23.56 7.37 -16.23
N VAL A 246 22.81 7.79 -17.25
CA VAL A 246 23.16 7.48 -18.63
C VAL A 246 24.20 8.51 -19.05
N ARG A 247 25.49 8.14 -19.04
CA ARG A 247 26.52 8.96 -19.70
C ARG A 247 26.16 9.01 -21.18
N ALA A 248 26.01 10.23 -21.70
CA ALA A 248 25.77 10.49 -23.11
C ALA A 248 26.94 10.01 -23.97
#